data_AF-A0A3D4PYF3-F1
#
_entry.id   AF-A0A3D4PYF3-F1
#
_cell.length_a   1.000
_cell.length_b   1.000
_cell.length_c   1.000
_cell.angle_alpha   90.00
_cell.angle_beta   90.00
_cell.angle_gamma   90.00
#
_symmetry.space_group_name_H-M   'P 1'
#
loop_
_entity.id
_entity.type
_entity.pdbx_description
1 polymer ?
#
loop_
_entity_poly.entity_id
_entity_poly.type
_entity_poly.pdbx_seq_one_letter_code
_entity_poly.pdbx_strand_id
1 'polypeptide(L)' 'ILITELRAGLLGEISWETPEMTQLEVATAKAEDEKKRVEKEEADRIRRLKTKKNRR' A
#
# COMPACT_ATOMS: atom_id res chain seq x y z
N ILE A 1 -31.66 -12.44 18.63
CA ILE A 1 -31.16 -11.04 18.64
C ILE A 1 -29.66 -11.14 18.46
N LEU A 2 -29.09 -10.64 17.35
CA LEU A 2 -27.64 -10.75 17.05
C LEU A 2 -27.17 -9.72 16.01
N ILE A 3 -27.94 -9.53 14.92
CA ILE A 3 -27.53 -8.61 13.84
C ILE A 3 -27.94 -7.15 14.13
N THR A 4 -29.12 -6.94 14.74
CA THR A 4 -29.67 -5.61 14.99
C THR A 4 -28.84 -4.81 16.00
N GLU A 5 -28.36 -5.45 17.06
CA GLU A 5 -27.53 -4.81 18.10
C GLU A 5 -26.11 -4.52 17.61
N LEU A 6 -25.55 -5.44 16.83
CA LEU A 6 -24.27 -5.29 16.14
C LEU A 6 -24.30 -4.12 15.16
N ARG A 7 -25.35 -4.01 14.32
CA ARG A 7 -25.53 -2.86 13.42
C ARG A 7 -25.82 -1.56 14.16
N ALA A 8 -26.49 -1.65 15.31
CA ALA A 8 -26.75 -0.49 16.16
C ALA A 8 -25.51 -0.01 16.93
N GLY A 9 -24.37 -0.70 16.82
CA GLY A 9 -23.13 -0.33 17.51
C GLY A 9 -23.20 -0.50 19.03
N LEU A 10 -24.17 -1.26 19.55
CA LEU A 10 -24.38 -1.45 20.99
C LEU A 10 -23.31 -2.35 21.63
N LEU A 11 -22.47 -2.99 20.82
CA LEU A 11 -21.37 -3.86 21.24
C LEU A 11 -20.03 -3.12 21.41
N GLY A 12 -20.01 -1.80 21.20
CA GLY A 12 -18.80 -0.98 21.27
C GLY A 12 -17.99 -0.98 19.97
N GLU A 13 -16.80 -0.37 20.01
CA GLU A 13 -15.88 -0.33 18.86
C GLU A 13 -15.35 -1.73 18.57
N ILE A 14 -15.84 -2.31 17.49
CA ILE A 14 -15.38 -3.60 16.99
C ILE A 14 -14.80 -3.42 15.60
N SER A 15 -13.62 -4.01 15.38
CA SER A 15 -13.08 -4.18 14.03
C SER A 15 -13.67 -5.43 13.41
N TRP A 16 -14.01 -5.34 12.13
CA TRP A 16 -14.44 -6.48 11.32
C TRP A 16 -13.24 -7.29 10.80
N GLU A 17 -12.05 -6.72 10.90
CA GLU A 17 -10.81 -7.30 10.42
C GLU A 17 -10.07 -7.99 11.55
N THR A 18 -9.51 -9.16 11.26
CA THR A 18 -8.58 -9.81 12.19
C THR A 18 -7.24 -9.08 12.19
N PRO A 19 -6.49 -9.15 13.30
CA PRO A 19 -5.13 -8.60 13.36
C PRO A 19 -4.20 -9.14 12.27
N GLU A 20 -4.43 -10.37 11.81
CA GLU A 20 -3.65 -11.01 10.74
C GLU A 20 -3.92 -10.36 9.37
N MET A 21 -5.18 -10.03 9.07
CA MET A 21 -5.54 -9.34 7.82
C MET A 21 -4.92 -7.95 7.74
N THR A 22 -5.01 -7.17 8.83
CA THR A 22 -4.39 -5.84 8.90
C THR A 22 -2.87 -5.89 8.79
N GLN A 23 -2.21 -6.89 9.38
CA GLN A 23 -0.75 -7.07 9.24
C GLN A 23 -0.35 -7.38 7.79
N LEU A 24 -1.12 -8.21 7.08
CA LEU A 24 -0.88 -8.53 5.69
C LEU A 24 -1.05 -7.31 4.77
N GLU A 25 -2.06 -6.48 5.01
CA GLU A 25 -2.26 -5.22 4.26
C GLU A 25 -1.09 -4.25 4.45
N VAL A 26 -0.62 -4.09 5.69
CA VAL A 26 0.55 -3.24 5.96
C VAL A 26 1.82 -3.81 5.30
N ALA A 27 2.00 -5.13 5.30
CA ALA A 27 3.15 -5.76 4.67
C ALA A 27 3.13 -5.63 3.14
N THR A 28 1.96 -5.81 2.52
CA THR A 28 1.78 -5.66 1.07
C THR A 28 2.00 -4.21 0.62
N ALA A 29 1.45 -3.24 1.34
CA ALA A 29 1.67 -1.82 1.06
C ALA A 29 3.16 -1.45 1.07
N LYS A 30 3.91 -1.91 2.09
CA LYS A 30 5.37 -1.69 2.15
C LYS A 30 6.13 -2.32 0.98
N ALA A 31 5.73 -3.51 0.56
CA ALA A 31 6.35 -4.19 -0.57
C ALA A 31 6.07 -3.48 -1.91
N GLU A 32 4.87 -2.91 -2.08
CA GLU A 32 4.53 -2.13 -3.27
C GLU A 32 5.29 -0.80 -3.34
N ASP A 33 5.46 -0.12 -2.21
CA ASP A 33 6.22 1.13 -2.14
C ASP A 33 7.69 0.92 -2.47
N GLU A 34 8.28 -0.19 -2.01
CA GLU A 34 9.66 -0.56 -2.35
C GLU A 34 9.81 -0.82 -3.85
N LYS A 35 8.87 -1.57 -4.46
CA LYS A 35 8.88 -1.81 -5.92
C LYS A 35 8.80 -0.51 -6.71
N LYS A 36 7.87 0.37 -6.34
CA LYS A 36 7.71 1.69 -6.99
C LYS A 36 8.98 2.54 -6.87
N ARG A 37 9.70 2.46 -5.74
CA ARG A 37 10.96 3.18 -5.55
C ARG A 37 12.03 2.68 -6.53
N VAL A 38 12.21 1.37 -6.64
CA VAL A 38 13.20 0.76 -7.55
C VAL A 38 12.87 1.11 -9.00
N GLU A 39 11.61 0.97 -9.43
CA GLU A 39 11.18 1.30 -10.78
C GLU A 39 11.42 2.79 -11.12
N LYS A 40 11.17 3.68 -10.16
CA LYS A 40 11.40 5.12 -10.32
C LYS A 40 12.89 5.44 -10.49
N GLU A 41 13.76 4.80 -9.70
CA GLU A 41 15.21 4.97 -9.81
C GLU A 41 15.75 4.48 -11.17
N GLU A 42 15.24 3.36 -11.66
CA GLU A 42 15.60 2.83 -12.99
C GLU A 42 15.12 3.75 -14.12
N ALA A 43 13.88 4.23 -14.04
CA ALA A 43 13.33 5.18 -15.00
C ALA A 43 14.13 6.49 -15.05
N ASP A 44 14.50 7.02 -13.88
CA ASP A 44 15.31 8.24 -13.78
C ASP A 44 16.73 8.02 -14.32
N ARG A 45 17.34 6.85 -14.11
CA ARG A 45 18.63 6.50 -14.68
C ARG A 45 18.58 6.48 -16.21
N ILE A 46 17.56 5.84 -16.78
CA ILE A 46 17.34 5.79 -18.23
C ILE A 46 17.12 7.20 -18.79
N ARG A 47 16.34 8.03 -18.10
CA ARG A 47 16.09 9.43 -18.49
C ARG A 47 17.37 10.26 -18.51
N ARG A 48 18.23 10.11 -17.49
CA ARG A 48 19.53 10.78 -17.43
C ARG A 48 20.46 10.34 -18.57
N LEU A 49 20.48 9.04 -18.90
CA LEU A 49 21.27 8.54 -20.03
C LEU A 49 20.77 9.08 -21.38
N LYS A 50 19.45 9.07 -21.60
CA LYS A 50 18.85 9.63 -22.83
C LYS A 50 19.12 11.13 -22.98
N THR A 51 18.93 11.91 -21.91
CA THR A 51 19.17 13.36 -21.93
C THR A 51 20.64 13.72 -22.13
N LYS A 52 21.57 12.93 -21.56
CA LYS A 52 23.02 13.10 -21.80
C LYS A 52 23.40 12.79 -23.24
N LYS A 53 22.79 11.78 -23.86
CA LYS A 53 23.03 11.40 -25.27
C LYS A 53 22.52 12.46 -26.26
N ASN A 54 21.37 13.06 -26.00
CA ASN A 54 20.77 14.09 -26.88
C ASN A 54 21.36 15.50 -26.73
N ARG A 55 22.28 15.73 -25.80
CA ARG A 55 22.93 17.04 -25.57
C ARG A 55 24.25 17.22 -26.35
N ARG A 56 24.63 16.24 -27.18
CA ARG A 56 25.88 16.20 -27.93
C ARG A 56 25.61 16.31 -29.42
#